data_AF-A0A7S4IHD1-F1
#
_entry.id   AF-A0A7S4IHD1-F1
#
_cell.length_a   1.000
_cell.length_b   1.000
_cell.length_c   1.000
_cell.angle_alpha   90.00
_cell.angle_beta   90.00
_cell.angle_gamma   90.00
#
_symmetry.space_group_name_H-M   'P 1'
#
loop_
_entity.id
_entity.type
_entity.pdbx_description
1 polymer ?
#
loop_
_entity_poly.entity_id
_entity_poly.type
_entity_poly.pdbx_seq_one_letter_code
_entity_poly.pdbx_strand_id
1 'polypeptide(L)'
;TVHMTKVLLLSLLLLLTIVVLCEGGAPRKAKRKRSSIYDQGLVVGKDLRSNSILRHYQNVLPSSKAFKNPTLGFVTPWNNLGYDIAKTFHAKFTYISPVWYQIQPNQGKSALKGGHDVDQEWLDAVRKTDRETDEPSLIVPRVLFEGWQENDYLFLGRNPHVMEHAIQLL
;
A
#
# COMPACT_ATOMS: atom_id res chain seq x y z
N THR A 1 19.24 -46.36 54.84
CA THR A 1 19.94 -45.60 53.79
C THR A 1 19.42 -45.87 52.38
N VAL A 2 19.36 -47.14 51.93
CA VAL A 2 18.90 -47.52 50.57
C VAL A 2 17.43 -47.15 50.24
N HIS A 3 16.56 -47.12 51.25
CA HIS A 3 15.16 -46.77 51.03
C HIS A 3 14.96 -45.26 50.81
N MET A 4 15.71 -44.45 51.56
CA MET A 4 15.69 -42.99 51.48
C MET A 4 16.23 -42.48 50.14
N THR A 5 17.27 -43.12 49.62
CA THR A 5 17.84 -42.79 48.29
C THR A 5 16.88 -43.12 47.15
N LYS A 6 16.12 -44.21 47.24
CA LYS A 6 15.08 -44.55 46.24
C LYS A 6 13.92 -43.54 46.23
N VAL A 7 13.48 -43.09 47.41
CA VAL A 7 12.41 -42.07 47.54
C VAL A 7 12.87 -40.73 46.98
N LEU A 8 14.10 -40.31 47.28
CA LEU A 8 14.71 -39.11 46.70
C LEU A 8 14.81 -39.19 45.18
N LEU A 9 15.27 -40.32 44.64
CA LEU A 9 15.38 -40.52 43.19
C LEU A 9 14.01 -40.48 42.48
N LEU A 10 12.99 -41.10 43.07
CA LEU A 10 11.62 -41.07 42.56
C LEU A 10 11.02 -39.66 42.60
N SER A 11 11.26 -38.90 43.67
CA SER A 11 10.81 -37.52 43.77
C SER A 11 11.49 -36.61 42.75
N LEU A 12 12.77 -36.84 42.46
CA LEU A 12 13.53 -36.08 41.48
C LEU A 12 13.07 -36.37 40.06
N LEU A 13 12.80 -37.64 39.74
CA LEU A 13 12.23 -38.06 38.46
C LEU A 13 10.84 -37.44 38.24
N LEU A 14 9.99 -37.42 39.28
CA LEU A 14 8.67 -36.81 39.21
C LEU A 14 8.78 -35.30 38.96
N LEU A 15 9.66 -34.60 39.68
CA LEU A 15 9.93 -33.18 39.45
C LEU A 15 10.44 -32.92 38.02
N LEU A 16 11.35 -33.74 37.51
CA LEU A 16 11.85 -33.60 36.15
C LEU A 16 10.73 -33.76 35.11
N THR A 17 9.85 -34.74 35.30
CA THR A 17 8.70 -34.95 34.40
C THR A 17 7.69 -33.79 34.45
N ILE A 18 7.46 -33.20 35.63
CA ILE A 18 6.58 -32.04 35.77
C ILE A 18 7.19 -30.82 35.07
N VAL A 19 8.50 -30.58 35.22
CA VAL A 19 9.19 -29.47 34.53
C VAL A 19 9.12 -29.65 33.01
N VAL A 20 9.36 -30.86 32.49
CA VAL A 20 9.26 -31.15 31.05
C VAL A 20 7.83 -30.97 30.52
N LEU A 21 6.82 -31.32 31.32
CA LEU A 21 5.41 -31.09 30.95
C LEU A 21 5.01 -29.60 31.03
N CYS A 22 5.58 -28.86 32.00
CA CYS A 22 5.37 -27.42 32.14
C CYS A 22 6.10 -26.60 31.06
N GLU A 23 7.19 -27.12 30.50
CA GLU A 23 7.88 -26.54 29.32
C GLU A 23 7.14 -26.78 27.99
N GLY A 24 5.98 -27.46 28.02
CA GLY A 24 5.00 -27.46 26.93
C GLY A 24 4.47 -26.05 26.68
N GLY A 25 5.24 -25.27 25.92
CA GLY A 25 4.96 -23.87 25.60
C GLY A 25 3.52 -23.67 25.17
N ALA A 26 2.90 -22.60 25.69
CA ALA A 26 1.54 -22.21 25.36
C ALA A 26 1.29 -22.34 23.84
N PRO A 27 0.16 -22.93 23.41
CA PRO A 27 -0.13 -23.08 21.99
C PRO A 27 -0.06 -21.70 21.35
N ARG A 28 0.93 -21.51 20.45
CA ARG A 28 1.03 -20.30 19.62
C ARG A 28 -0.32 -20.20 18.92
N LYS A 29 -1.13 -19.19 19.29
CA LYS A 29 -2.41 -18.93 18.63
C LYS A 29 -2.12 -18.88 17.12
N ALA A 30 -2.61 -19.87 16.38
CA ALA A 30 -2.43 -19.92 14.94
C ALA A 30 -2.96 -18.60 14.37
N LYS A 31 -2.10 -17.82 13.72
CA LYS A 31 -2.51 -16.58 13.05
C LYS A 31 -3.60 -16.96 12.06
N ARG A 32 -4.85 -16.56 12.33
CA ARG A 32 -5.99 -16.81 11.45
C ARG A 32 -5.66 -16.28 10.07
N LYS A 33 -5.49 -17.18 9.09
CA LYS A 33 -5.29 -16.82 7.69
C LYS A 33 -6.51 -16.02 7.25
N ARG A 34 -6.32 -14.74 6.92
CA ARG A 34 -7.41 -13.89 6.40
C ARG A 34 -7.73 -14.38 4.97
N SER A 35 -9.00 -14.63 4.67
CA SER A 35 -9.48 -15.03 3.34
C SER A 35 -9.97 -13.82 2.53
N SER A 36 -10.03 -13.93 1.20
CA SER A 36 -10.48 -12.80 0.37
C SER A 36 -11.99 -12.56 0.51
N ILE A 37 -12.47 -11.38 0.11
CA ILE A 37 -13.91 -11.09 0.08
C ILE A 37 -14.69 -11.98 -0.90
N TYR A 38 -14.00 -12.53 -1.92
CA TYR A 38 -14.55 -13.50 -2.87
C TYR A 38 -14.79 -14.84 -2.17
N ASP A 39 -13.78 -15.35 -1.44
CA ASP A 39 -13.88 -16.61 -0.69
C ASP A 39 -14.95 -16.55 0.41
N GLN A 40 -15.20 -15.34 0.93
CA GLN A 40 -16.21 -15.10 1.96
C GLN A 40 -17.63 -14.90 1.38
N GLY A 41 -17.80 -14.92 0.06
CA GLY A 41 -19.10 -14.72 -0.58
C GLY A 41 -19.69 -13.31 -0.38
N LEU A 42 -18.84 -12.31 -0.09
CA LEU A 42 -19.28 -10.93 0.17
C LEU A 42 -19.53 -10.14 -1.13
N VAL A 43 -19.06 -10.64 -2.27
CA VAL A 43 -19.31 -10.04 -3.59
C VAL A 43 -20.64 -10.57 -4.13
N VAL A 44 -21.71 -9.81 -3.89
CA VAL A 44 -23.08 -10.19 -4.26
C VAL A 44 -23.61 -9.35 -5.41
N GLY A 45 -24.30 -9.97 -6.38
CA GLY A 45 -24.90 -9.27 -7.53
C GLY A 45 -26.27 -8.67 -7.25
N LYS A 46 -26.99 -9.17 -6.24
CA LYS A 46 -28.29 -8.68 -5.74
C LYS A 46 -28.29 -8.74 -4.20
N ASP A 47 -29.24 -8.06 -3.56
CA ASP A 47 -29.47 -8.09 -2.10
C ASP A 47 -28.34 -7.55 -1.22
N LEU A 48 -27.60 -6.54 -1.70
CA LEU A 48 -26.58 -5.83 -0.91
C LEU A 48 -27.22 -5.05 0.25
N ARG A 49 -26.79 -5.33 1.48
CA ARG A 49 -27.30 -4.67 2.71
C ARG A 49 -26.28 -3.70 3.30
N SER A 50 -26.70 -2.50 3.67
CA SER A 50 -25.83 -1.47 4.26
C SER A 50 -25.09 -1.96 5.52
N ASN A 51 -25.76 -2.72 6.39
CA ASN A 51 -25.14 -3.28 7.58
C ASN A 51 -23.99 -4.27 7.25
N SER A 52 -24.07 -4.97 6.11
CA SER A 52 -22.98 -5.83 5.65
C SER A 52 -21.75 -5.02 5.28
N ILE A 53 -21.93 -3.91 4.54
CA ILE A 53 -20.84 -3.00 4.16
C ILE A 53 -20.17 -2.43 5.41
N LEU A 54 -20.96 -1.89 6.35
CA LEU A 54 -20.43 -1.30 7.59
C LEU A 54 -19.66 -2.33 8.45
N ARG A 55 -20.06 -3.59 8.41
CA ARG A 55 -19.38 -4.67 9.14
C ARG A 55 -18.08 -5.13 8.46
N HIS A 56 -18.00 -5.05 7.14
CA HIS A 56 -16.94 -5.71 6.37
C HIS A 56 -16.06 -4.77 5.54
N TYR A 57 -16.27 -3.45 5.54
CA TYR A 57 -15.51 -2.51 4.69
C TYR A 57 -14.00 -2.52 4.92
N GLN A 58 -13.54 -2.85 6.13
CA GLN A 58 -12.11 -2.96 6.47
C GLN A 58 -11.50 -4.34 6.15
N ASN A 59 -12.27 -5.25 5.57
CA ASN A 59 -11.83 -6.61 5.28
C ASN A 59 -11.02 -6.64 3.98
N VAL A 60 -9.81 -6.10 4.05
CA VAL A 60 -8.89 -5.96 2.93
C VAL A 60 -7.64 -6.82 3.13
N LEU A 61 -7.14 -7.37 2.04
CA LEU A 61 -5.89 -8.15 1.99
C LEU A 61 -4.83 -7.36 1.22
N PRO A 62 -3.68 -7.03 1.84
CA PRO A 62 -2.62 -6.26 1.18
C PRO A 62 -1.94 -7.06 0.06
N SER A 63 -1.64 -8.34 0.29
CA SER A 63 -0.85 -9.16 -0.62
C SER A 63 -1.70 -9.84 -1.70
N SER A 64 -1.10 -10.06 -2.88
CA SER A 64 -1.64 -10.50 -4.18
C SER A 64 -2.51 -9.50 -4.97
N LYS A 65 -2.09 -9.21 -6.20
CA LYS A 65 -2.89 -8.50 -7.21
C LYS A 65 -3.83 -9.49 -7.89
N ALA A 66 -5.11 -9.48 -7.54
CA ALA A 66 -6.11 -10.38 -8.13
C ALA A 66 -6.47 -10.01 -9.59
N PHE A 67 -6.37 -8.72 -9.92
CA PHE A 67 -6.70 -8.20 -11.25
C PHE A 67 -5.48 -8.25 -12.17
N LYS A 68 -5.60 -8.89 -13.35
CA LYS A 68 -4.45 -9.19 -14.20
C LYS A 68 -3.95 -8.03 -15.06
N ASN A 69 -4.79 -7.03 -15.33
CA ASN A 69 -4.45 -5.94 -16.24
C ASN A 69 -3.74 -4.78 -15.51
N PRO A 70 -3.15 -3.82 -16.25
CA PRO A 70 -2.59 -2.62 -15.66
C PRO A 70 -3.60 -1.86 -14.79
N THR A 71 -3.13 -1.36 -13.65
CA THR A 71 -3.94 -0.61 -12.68
C THR A 71 -3.26 0.70 -12.35
N LEU A 72 -4.04 1.79 -12.35
CA LEU A 72 -3.60 3.14 -12.01
C LEU A 72 -4.34 3.62 -10.75
N GLY A 73 -3.60 4.08 -9.74
CA GLY A 73 -4.16 4.72 -8.54
C GLY A 73 -3.77 6.19 -8.47
N PHE A 74 -4.75 7.09 -8.26
CA PHE A 74 -4.48 8.50 -7.98
C PHE A 74 -4.30 8.72 -6.48
N VAL A 75 -3.33 9.56 -6.10
CA VAL A 75 -3.07 9.95 -4.71
C VAL A 75 -3.09 11.47 -4.61
N THR A 76 -3.88 12.02 -3.69
CA THR A 76 -4.15 13.46 -3.63
C THR A 76 -3.69 14.06 -2.30
N PRO A 77 -3.04 15.23 -2.29
CA PRO A 77 -2.54 15.88 -1.06
C PRO A 77 -3.61 16.14 0.01
N TRP A 78 -4.85 16.45 -0.38
CA TRP A 78 -5.95 16.73 0.55
C TRP A 78 -6.59 15.49 1.18
N ASN A 79 -6.13 14.29 0.83
CA ASN A 79 -6.62 13.03 1.40
C ASN A 79 -5.45 12.14 1.85
N ASN A 80 -4.96 12.40 3.06
CA ASN A 80 -3.81 11.69 3.64
C ASN A 80 -3.96 10.17 3.66
N LEU A 81 -5.20 9.65 3.80
CA LEU A 81 -5.45 8.20 3.76
C LEU A 81 -4.99 7.56 2.44
N GLY A 82 -5.00 8.31 1.34
CA GLY A 82 -4.51 7.85 0.04
C GLY A 82 -3.02 7.48 0.06
N TYR A 83 -2.19 8.23 0.82
CA TYR A 83 -0.76 7.94 0.95
C TYR A 83 -0.52 6.63 1.69
N ASP A 84 -1.29 6.36 2.75
CA ASP A 84 -1.20 5.12 3.53
C ASP A 84 -1.73 3.91 2.74
N ILE A 85 -2.81 4.09 1.99
CA ILE A 85 -3.34 3.06 1.07
C ILE A 85 -2.28 2.74 0.00
N ALA A 86 -1.66 3.75 -0.61
CA ALA A 86 -0.62 3.52 -1.62
C ALA A 86 0.55 2.72 -1.04
N LYS A 87 1.06 3.07 0.15
CA LYS A 87 2.13 2.31 0.82
C LYS A 87 1.72 0.88 1.16
N THR A 88 0.48 0.67 1.60
CA THR A 88 0.02 -0.65 2.08
C THR A 88 -0.33 -1.60 0.93
N PHE A 89 -0.84 -1.05 -0.18
CA PHE A 89 -1.40 -1.81 -1.29
C PHE A 89 -0.63 -1.61 -2.60
N HIS A 90 0.60 -1.05 -2.55
CA HIS A 90 1.42 -0.75 -3.74
C HIS A 90 1.49 -1.95 -4.70
N ALA A 91 1.72 -3.17 -4.20
CA ALA A 91 1.78 -4.39 -5.01
C ALA A 91 0.54 -4.69 -5.87
N LYS A 92 -0.60 -4.02 -5.64
CA LYS A 92 -1.81 -4.14 -6.48
C LYS A 92 -1.85 -3.16 -7.66
N PHE A 93 -0.97 -2.17 -7.68
CA PHE A 93 -0.92 -1.09 -8.66
C PHE A 93 0.25 -1.25 -9.62
N THR A 94 -0.02 -1.13 -10.92
CA THR A 94 1.03 -0.98 -11.93
C THR A 94 1.58 0.44 -11.92
N TYR A 95 0.69 1.41 -11.76
CA TYR A 95 0.99 2.84 -11.77
C TYR A 95 0.36 3.52 -10.56
N ILE A 96 1.11 4.41 -9.91
CA ILE A 96 0.60 5.33 -8.88
C ILE A 96 0.88 6.75 -9.35
N SER A 97 -0.17 7.56 -9.45
CA SER A 97 -0.12 8.93 -9.93
C SER A 97 -0.42 9.90 -8.79
N PRO A 98 0.61 10.43 -8.11
CA PRO A 98 0.42 11.52 -7.17
C PRO A 98 0.01 12.80 -7.92
N VAL A 99 -0.91 13.53 -7.31
CA VAL A 99 -1.52 14.74 -7.86
C VAL A 99 -0.84 15.98 -7.26
N TRP A 100 0.43 16.18 -7.63
CA TRP A 100 1.24 17.29 -7.12
C TRP A 100 1.35 18.44 -8.11
N TYR A 101 1.60 18.14 -9.37
CA TYR A 101 2.13 19.14 -10.29
C TYR A 101 1.07 19.90 -11.09
N GLN A 102 1.32 21.19 -11.27
CA GLN A 102 0.60 22.05 -12.19
C GLN A 102 1.58 22.87 -13.04
N ILE A 103 1.29 23.05 -14.32
CA ILE A 103 1.95 23.99 -15.22
C ILE A 103 1.02 25.18 -15.40
N GLN A 104 1.49 26.37 -15.03
CA GLN A 104 0.77 27.63 -15.23
C GLN A 104 1.39 28.41 -16.41
N PRO A 105 0.58 29.14 -17.20
CA PRO A 105 1.09 30.00 -18.25
C PRO A 105 1.83 31.19 -17.62
N ASN A 106 3.03 31.52 -18.10
CA ASN A 106 3.83 32.63 -17.58
C ASN A 106 4.52 33.42 -18.69
N GLN A 107 3.81 34.34 -19.35
CA GLN A 107 4.36 35.36 -20.25
C GLN A 107 5.44 34.83 -21.24
N GLY A 108 5.21 33.66 -21.85
CA GLY A 108 6.15 33.02 -22.80
C GLY A 108 7.10 31.98 -22.18
N LYS A 109 7.00 31.70 -20.87
CA LYS A 109 7.60 30.56 -20.17
C LYS A 109 6.52 29.75 -19.47
N SER A 110 6.76 28.46 -19.23
CA SER A 110 5.91 27.61 -18.40
C SER A 110 6.50 27.51 -17.00
N ALA A 111 5.69 27.70 -15.95
CA ALA A 111 6.13 27.54 -14.56
C ALA A 111 5.51 26.28 -13.95
N LEU A 112 6.37 25.35 -13.50
CA LEU A 112 5.95 24.18 -12.73
C LEU A 112 5.70 24.58 -11.26
N LYS A 113 4.56 24.15 -10.72
CA LYS A 113 4.13 24.33 -9.33
C LYS A 113 3.87 22.98 -8.68
N GLY A 114 3.74 22.98 -7.34
CA GLY A 114 3.40 21.79 -6.55
C GLY A 114 4.58 20.92 -6.12
N GLY A 115 5.83 21.28 -6.48
CA GLY A 115 7.01 20.53 -6.06
C GLY A 115 7.25 20.45 -4.55
N HIS A 116 6.61 21.33 -3.76
CA HIS A 116 6.66 21.28 -2.29
C HIS A 116 5.80 20.17 -1.69
N ASP A 117 4.85 19.59 -2.44
CA ASP A 117 4.03 18.46 -2.00
C ASP A 117 4.71 17.11 -2.19
N VAL A 118 5.91 17.10 -2.79
CA VAL A 118 6.68 15.88 -3.05
C VAL A 118 7.25 15.33 -1.75
N ASP A 119 6.85 14.11 -1.40
CA ASP A 119 7.34 13.38 -0.25
C ASP A 119 8.27 12.24 -0.70
N GLN A 120 9.59 12.43 -0.51
CA GLN A 120 10.61 11.46 -0.90
C GLN A 120 10.53 10.16 -0.09
N GLU A 121 10.22 10.24 1.21
CA GLU A 121 10.09 9.05 2.05
C GLU A 121 8.90 8.19 1.62
N TRP A 122 7.82 8.85 1.20
CA TRP A 122 6.66 8.19 0.63
C TRP A 122 6.96 7.54 -0.72
N LEU A 123 7.69 8.22 -1.62
CA LEU A 123 8.12 7.64 -2.90
C LEU A 123 8.92 6.36 -2.67
N ASP A 124 9.88 6.38 -1.74
CA ASP A 124 10.69 5.22 -1.39
C ASP A 124 9.85 4.09 -0.79
N ALA A 125 8.88 4.41 0.06
CA ALA A 125 7.99 3.42 0.64
C ALA A 125 7.10 2.73 -0.42
N VAL A 126 6.62 3.46 -1.42
CA VAL A 126 5.78 2.93 -2.50
C VAL A 126 6.59 2.13 -3.53
N ARG A 127 7.84 2.51 -3.78
CA ARG A 127 8.76 1.81 -4.70
C ARG A 127 9.34 0.52 -4.15
N LYS A 128 9.13 0.21 -2.86
CA LYS A 128 9.57 -1.08 -2.29
C LYS A 128 8.95 -2.22 -3.08
N THR A 129 9.76 -3.22 -3.39
CA THR A 129 9.28 -4.49 -3.93
C THR A 129 8.75 -5.36 -2.80
N ASP A 130 7.60 -6.00 -3.00
CA ASP A 130 7.13 -7.06 -2.12
C ASP A 130 7.66 -8.41 -2.63
N ARG A 131 7.80 -9.40 -1.75
CA ARG A 131 8.32 -10.74 -2.08
C ARG A 131 7.46 -11.49 -3.10
N GLU A 132 6.23 -11.04 -3.34
CA GLU A 132 5.29 -11.63 -4.29
C GLU A 132 5.30 -10.97 -5.69
N THR A 133 5.86 -9.77 -5.82
CA THR A 133 5.87 -9.01 -7.08
C THR A 133 7.30 -8.65 -7.44
N ASP A 134 7.83 -9.27 -8.50
CA ASP A 134 9.20 -9.02 -8.96
C ASP A 134 9.43 -7.57 -9.41
N GLU A 135 8.37 -6.81 -9.70
CA GLU A 135 8.43 -5.42 -10.17
C GLU A 135 7.66 -4.45 -9.24
N PRO A 136 8.25 -3.30 -8.87
CA PRO A 136 7.58 -2.28 -8.07
C PRO A 136 6.58 -1.46 -8.89
N SER A 137 5.65 -0.79 -8.22
CA SER A 137 4.74 0.16 -8.89
C SER A 137 5.51 1.34 -9.48
N LEU A 138 5.18 1.72 -10.70
CA LEU A 138 5.73 2.90 -11.35
C LEU A 138 5.02 4.15 -10.84
N ILE A 139 5.81 5.14 -10.41
CA ILE A 139 5.25 6.42 -9.96
C ILE A 139 5.23 7.38 -11.14
N VAL A 140 4.03 7.80 -11.53
CA VAL A 140 3.76 8.63 -12.71
C VAL A 140 2.96 9.88 -12.31
N PRO A 141 3.61 10.92 -11.76
CA PRO A 141 2.92 12.10 -11.27
C PRO A 141 2.02 12.74 -12.33
N ARG A 142 0.81 13.13 -11.91
CA ARG A 142 -0.11 13.87 -12.78
C ARG A 142 0.38 15.31 -12.92
N VAL A 143 0.34 15.83 -14.14
CA VAL A 143 0.66 17.23 -14.44
C VAL A 143 -0.59 17.91 -15.00
N LEU A 144 -1.05 18.97 -14.35
CA LEU A 144 -2.22 19.74 -14.76
C LEU A 144 -1.84 21.04 -15.44
N PHE A 145 -2.43 21.35 -16.58
CA PHE A 145 -2.37 22.67 -17.18
C PHE A 145 -3.42 23.56 -16.52
N GLU A 146 -2.99 24.44 -15.62
CA GLU A 146 -3.88 25.25 -14.76
C GLU A 146 -3.92 26.71 -15.20
N GLY A 147 -5.12 27.26 -15.39
CA GLY A 147 -5.31 28.67 -15.76
C GLY A 147 -5.08 28.98 -17.26
N TRP A 148 -4.84 27.96 -18.08
CA TRP A 148 -4.59 28.11 -19.51
C TRP A 148 -5.85 28.53 -20.28
N GLN A 149 -5.66 29.47 -21.21
CA GLN A 149 -6.66 29.92 -22.19
C GLN A 149 -6.34 29.35 -23.58
N GLU A 150 -7.28 29.48 -24.52
CA GLU A 150 -7.11 29.00 -25.90
C GLU A 150 -5.79 29.47 -26.54
N ASN A 151 -5.45 30.74 -26.37
CA ASN A 151 -4.21 31.31 -26.90
C ASN A 151 -2.94 30.67 -26.31
N ASP A 152 -2.97 30.18 -25.07
CA ASP A 152 -1.83 29.51 -24.45
C ASP A 152 -1.60 28.13 -25.10
N TYR A 153 -2.67 27.39 -25.36
CA TYR A 153 -2.59 26.11 -26.07
C TYR A 153 -2.11 26.29 -27.51
N LEU A 154 -2.62 27.32 -28.21
CA LEU A 154 -2.16 27.65 -29.57
C LEU A 154 -0.69 28.08 -29.58
N PHE A 155 -0.27 28.90 -28.60
CA PHE A 155 1.12 29.32 -28.45
C PHE A 155 2.04 28.12 -28.23
N LEU A 156 1.67 27.21 -27.34
CA LEU A 156 2.42 25.99 -27.05
C LEU A 156 2.54 25.08 -28.27
N GLY A 157 1.45 24.87 -29.01
CA GLY A 157 1.45 24.06 -30.23
C GLY A 157 2.35 24.64 -31.34
N ARG A 158 2.50 25.96 -31.40
CA ARG A 158 3.41 26.65 -32.35
C ARG A 158 4.85 26.73 -31.85
N ASN A 159 5.09 26.57 -30.56
CA ASN A 159 6.39 26.72 -29.93
C ASN A 159 6.73 25.47 -29.09
N PRO A 160 6.97 24.31 -29.71
CA PRO A 160 7.16 23.04 -29.01
C PRO A 160 8.35 23.05 -28.03
N HIS A 161 9.38 23.85 -28.28
CA HIS A 161 10.51 24.05 -27.37
C HIS A 161 10.10 24.61 -25.98
N VAL A 162 8.97 25.33 -25.91
CA VAL A 162 8.41 25.79 -24.63
C VAL A 162 7.91 24.61 -23.79
N MET A 163 7.42 23.55 -24.43
CA MET A 163 7.05 22.30 -23.76
C MET A 163 8.28 21.56 -23.25
N GLU A 164 9.38 21.52 -24.00
CA GLU A 164 10.62 20.85 -23.57
C GLU A 164 11.13 21.44 -22.26
N HIS A 165 11.12 22.76 -22.12
CA HIS A 165 11.47 23.42 -20.86
C HIS A 165 10.52 23.03 -19.72
N ALA A 166 9.22 22.86 -19.99
CA ALA A 166 8.25 22.43 -18.98
C ALA A 166 8.47 20.96 -18.55
N ILE A 167 8.83 20.09 -19.50
CA ILE A 167 9.15 18.67 -19.24
C ILE A 167 10.43 18.55 -18.42
N GLN A 168 11.45 19.38 -18.70
CA GLN A 168 12.71 19.39 -17.92
C GLN A 168 12.53 19.77 -16.45
N LEU A 169 11.39 20.34 -16.07
CA LEU A 169 11.09 20.68 -14.68
C LEU A 169 10.49 19.50 -13.89
N LEU A 170 10.06 18.41 -14.56
CA LEU A 170 9.44 17.22 -13.97
C LEU A 170 10.47 16.13 -13.66
#